data_AF-A0A358SMG6-F1
#
_entry.id   AF-A0A358SMG6-F1
#
_cell.length_a   1.000
_cell.length_b   1.000
_cell.length_c   1.000
_cell.angle_alpha   90.00
_cell.angle_beta   90.00
_cell.angle_gamma   90.00
#
_symmetry.space_group_name_H-M   'P 1'
#
loop_
_entity.id
_entity.type
_entity.pdbx_description
1 polymer ?
#
loop_
_entity_poly.entity_id
_entity_poly.type
_entity_poly.pdbx_seq_one_letter_code
_entity_poly.pdbx_strand_id
1 'polypeptide(L)'
;HAITGLTKSISLDGRNFGIACGQIDVGNAATGMTRHMGEGARQAGGSPAPEPTFDAEHAAAAVLFMAALPLDANVQFLTITATRMPFIGRG
;
A
#
# COMPACT_ATOMS: atom_id res chain seq x y z
N HIS A 1 -9.32 -0.41 8.85
CA HIS A 1 -10.70 -0.32 8.32
C HIS A 1 -11.15 1.09 7.93
N ALA A 2 -10.72 2.16 8.61
CA ALA A 2 -11.19 3.54 8.31
C ALA A 2 -10.92 3.97 6.85
N ILE A 3 -9.68 3.80 6.36
CA ILE A 3 -9.30 4.21 4.99
C ILE A 3 -10.06 3.43 3.93
N THR A 4 -10.24 2.13 4.12
CA THR A 4 -11.03 1.29 3.20
C THR A 4 -12.50 1.68 3.16
N GLY A 5 -13.08 2.05 4.30
CA GLY A 5 -14.44 2.60 4.35
C GLY A 5 -14.53 3.91 3.57
N LEU A 6 -13.62 4.85 3.86
CA LEU A 6 -13.56 6.16 3.20
C LEU A 6 -13.39 6.03 1.67
N THR A 7 -12.48 5.16 1.21
CA THR A 7 -12.23 4.91 -0.21
C THR A 7 -13.51 4.45 -0.91
N LYS A 8 -14.24 3.51 -0.29
CA LYS A 8 -15.51 3.01 -0.83
C LYS A 8 -16.58 4.10 -0.87
N SER A 9 -16.69 4.93 0.16
CA SER A 9 -17.63 6.05 0.20
C SER A 9 -17.35 7.06 -0.91
N ILE A 10 -16.10 7.51 -1.07
CA ILE A 10 -15.74 8.46 -2.14
C ILE A 10 -15.96 7.84 -3.52
N SER A 11 -15.56 6.57 -3.71
CA SER A 11 -15.76 5.86 -4.98
C SER A 11 -17.24 5.62 -5.30
N LEU A 12 -18.12 5.53 -4.30
CA LEU A 12 -19.56 5.42 -4.50
C LEU A 12 -20.18 6.77 -4.87
N ASP A 13 -19.90 7.78 -4.06
CA ASP A 13 -20.54 9.10 -4.16
C ASP A 13 -20.02 9.89 -5.39
N GLY A 14 -18.78 9.63 -5.80
CA GLY A 14 -18.11 10.31 -6.91
C GLY A 14 -18.50 9.88 -8.33
N ARG A 15 -19.20 8.73 -8.49
CA ARG A 15 -19.41 8.09 -9.81
C ARG A 15 -20.10 8.98 -10.84
N ASN A 16 -21.16 9.66 -10.40
CA ASN A 16 -21.96 10.52 -11.27
C ASN A 16 -21.24 11.84 -11.62
N PHE A 17 -20.10 12.09 -11.00
CA PHE A 17 -19.30 13.31 -11.17
C PHE A 17 -17.97 13.05 -11.88
N GLY A 18 -17.72 11.82 -12.35
CA GLY A 18 -16.44 11.45 -12.95
C GLY A 18 -15.28 11.45 -11.96
N ILE A 19 -15.55 11.24 -10.66
CA ILE A 19 -14.51 11.19 -9.62
C ILE A 19 -14.13 9.73 -9.35
N ALA A 20 -12.88 9.38 -9.66
CA ALA A 20 -12.28 8.10 -9.30
C ALA A 20 -11.61 8.18 -7.92
N CYS A 21 -11.70 7.09 -7.14
CA CYS A 21 -11.02 6.98 -5.85
C CYS A 21 -10.46 5.57 -5.70
N GLY A 22 -9.22 5.46 -5.24
CA GLY A 22 -8.51 4.20 -5.06
C GLY A 22 -7.66 4.22 -3.79
N GLN A 23 -7.35 3.04 -3.27
CA GLN A 23 -6.50 2.83 -2.11
C GLN A 23 -5.25 2.05 -2.53
N ILE A 24 -4.09 2.51 -2.05
CA ILE A 24 -2.82 1.78 -2.15
C ILE A 24 -2.31 1.43 -0.76
N ASP A 25 -2.10 0.13 -0.52
CA ASP A 25 -1.51 -0.41 0.69
C ASP A 25 -0.06 -0.79 0.41
N VAL A 26 0.88 -0.12 1.08
CA VAL A 26 2.33 -0.28 0.88
C VAL A 26 2.96 -0.97 2.09
N GLY A 27 3.53 -2.17 1.90
CA GLY A 27 4.22 -2.94 2.94
C GLY A 27 5.73 -2.94 2.78
N ASN A 28 6.45 -2.32 3.72
CA ASN A 28 7.92 -2.31 3.81
C ASN A 28 8.66 -1.63 2.62
N ALA A 29 8.15 -0.52 2.10
CA ALA A 29 8.94 0.37 1.26
C ALA A 29 10.03 1.07 2.11
N ALA A 30 11.27 1.15 1.64
CA ALA A 30 12.38 1.79 2.34
C ALA A 30 12.29 3.32 2.25
N THR A 31 12.00 3.98 3.37
CA THR A 31 11.86 5.43 3.50
C THR A 31 12.46 5.89 4.82
N GLY A 32 12.56 7.21 5.05
CA GLY A 32 12.95 7.73 6.36
C GLY A 32 12.05 7.24 7.50
N MET A 33 10.75 7.01 7.25
CA MET A 33 9.81 6.52 8.25
C MET A 33 9.99 5.03 8.56
N THR A 34 10.39 4.21 7.59
CA THR A 34 10.50 2.75 7.73
C THR A 34 11.93 2.27 8.00
N ARG A 35 12.89 3.19 8.17
CA ARG A 35 14.30 2.89 8.45
C ARG A 35 14.49 1.92 9.62
N HIS A 36 13.66 2.05 10.66
CA HIS A 36 13.65 1.16 11.83
C HIS A 36 13.25 -0.30 11.50
N MET A 37 12.50 -0.54 10.43
CA MET A 37 12.11 -1.89 10.00
C MET A 37 13.30 -2.68 9.45
N GLY A 38 14.25 -2.01 8.79
CA GLY A 38 15.50 -2.61 8.33
C GLY A 38 16.52 -2.82 9.46
N GLU A 39 16.40 -2.08 10.57
CA GLU A 39 17.27 -2.18 11.74
C GLU A 39 16.76 -3.20 12.77
N GLY A 40 15.46 -3.55 12.72
CA GLY A 40 14.85 -4.63 13.47
C GLY A 40 13.43 -4.32 13.89
N ALA A 41 12.44 -4.94 13.25
CA ALA A 41 11.05 -4.88 13.65
C ALA A 41 10.64 -6.12 14.45
N ARG A 42 9.70 -5.95 15.40
CA ARG A 42 9.16 -7.07 16.18
C ARG A 42 8.38 -8.01 15.27
N GLN A 43 8.86 -9.23 15.15
CA GLN A 43 8.18 -10.29 14.40
C GLN A 43 7.02 -10.89 15.20
N ALA A 44 6.19 -11.70 14.54
CA ALA A 44 5.09 -12.42 15.18
C ALA A 44 5.54 -13.29 16.37
N GLY A 45 6.77 -13.81 16.33
CA GLY A 45 7.41 -14.56 17.44
C GLY A 45 7.98 -13.70 18.57
N GLY A 46 7.82 -12.37 18.52
CA GLY A 46 8.27 -11.42 19.55
C GLY A 46 9.75 -11.02 19.49
N SER A 47 10.58 -11.71 18.71
CA SER A 47 11.98 -11.33 18.50
C SER A 47 12.13 -10.20 17.47
N PRO A 48 13.09 -9.28 17.64
CA PRO A 48 13.44 -8.30 16.62
C PRO A 48 14.20 -9.00 15.48
N ALA A 49 13.78 -8.77 14.26
CA ALA A 49 14.50 -9.19 13.06
C ALA A 49 14.41 -8.09 11.99
N PRO A 50 15.46 -7.88 11.18
CA PRO A 50 15.37 -7.03 10.00
C PRO A 50 14.27 -7.53 9.07
N GLU A 51 13.34 -6.67 8.70
CA GLU A 51 12.32 -7.02 7.72
C GLU A 51 12.81 -6.72 6.30
N PRO A 52 12.51 -7.60 5.33
CA PRO A 52 12.77 -7.30 3.93
C PRO A 52 12.06 -6.00 3.53
N THR A 53 12.78 -5.16 2.82
CA THR A 53 12.27 -3.90 2.26
C THR A 53 12.44 -3.89 0.74
N PHE A 54 11.80 -2.94 0.08
CA PHE A 54 12.00 -2.65 -1.33
C PHE A 54 12.16 -1.13 -1.54
N ASP A 55 12.66 -0.71 -2.70
CA ASP A 55 12.83 0.71 -3.01
C ASP A 55 11.49 1.44 -3.08
N ALA A 56 11.36 2.57 -2.37
CA ALA A 56 10.16 3.40 -2.40
C ALA A 56 9.81 3.92 -3.81
N GLU A 57 10.76 3.97 -4.74
CA GLU A 57 10.50 4.28 -6.15
C GLU A 57 9.45 3.35 -6.78
N HIS A 58 9.38 2.09 -6.38
CA HIS A 58 8.34 1.18 -6.88
C HIS A 58 6.94 1.55 -6.39
N ALA A 59 6.82 2.08 -5.16
CA ALA A 59 5.55 2.60 -4.65
C ALA A 59 5.15 3.89 -5.37
N ALA A 60 6.12 4.77 -5.66
CA ALA A 60 5.88 5.96 -6.46
C ALA A 60 5.43 5.63 -7.89
N ALA A 61 6.06 4.63 -8.53
CA ALA A 61 5.66 4.15 -9.85
C ALA A 61 4.23 3.58 -9.85
N ALA A 62 3.82 2.86 -8.79
CA ALA A 62 2.46 2.36 -8.65
C ALA A 62 1.44 3.51 -8.51
N VAL A 63 1.76 4.55 -7.72
CA VAL A 63 0.91 5.75 -7.62
C VAL A 63 0.80 6.47 -8.96
N LEU A 64 1.92 6.62 -9.69
CA LEU A 64 1.92 7.23 -11.02
C LEU A 64 1.04 6.43 -12.00
N PHE A 65 1.13 5.11 -11.99
CA PHE A 65 0.26 4.25 -12.80
C PHE A 65 -1.22 4.49 -12.47
N MET A 66 -1.60 4.51 -11.19
CA MET A 66 -2.98 4.78 -10.77
C MET A 66 -3.48 6.15 -11.23
N ALA A 67 -2.63 7.18 -11.11
CA ALA A 67 -2.97 8.55 -11.47
C ALA A 67 -2.99 8.81 -12.99
N ALA A 68 -2.27 8.01 -13.79
CA ALA A 68 -2.18 8.15 -15.23
C ALA A 68 -3.38 7.53 -15.98
N LEU A 69 -4.28 6.82 -15.28
CA LEU A 69 -5.45 6.22 -15.89
C LEU A 69 -6.49 7.28 -16.30
N PRO A 70 -7.17 7.09 -17.44
CA PRO A 70 -8.36 7.87 -17.76
C PRO A 70 -9.49 7.64 -16.74
N LEU A 71 -10.39 8.60 -16.59
CA LEU A 71 -11.46 8.56 -15.57
C LEU A 71 -12.53 7.47 -15.79
N ASP A 72 -12.49 6.76 -16.92
CA ASP A 72 -13.31 5.57 -17.18
C ASP A 72 -12.67 4.27 -16.62
N ALA A 73 -11.44 4.34 -16.12
CA ALA A 73 -10.73 3.26 -15.46
C ALA A 73 -10.28 3.67 -14.05
N ASN A 74 -10.35 2.73 -13.09
CA ASN A 74 -9.97 3.01 -11.71
C ASN A 74 -9.35 1.79 -11.04
N VAL A 75 -8.22 2.00 -10.34
CA VAL A 75 -7.62 1.01 -9.45
C VAL A 75 -8.21 1.23 -8.05
N GLN A 76 -9.28 0.50 -7.74
CA GLN A 76 -9.95 0.59 -6.43
C GLN A 76 -9.04 0.19 -5.27
N PHE A 77 -8.27 -0.89 -5.44
CA PHE A 77 -7.37 -1.42 -4.41
C PHE A 77 -6.09 -1.94 -5.05
N LEU A 78 -4.95 -1.53 -4.52
CA LEU A 78 -3.64 -2.02 -4.90
C LEU A 78 -2.83 -2.31 -3.64
N THR A 79 -2.18 -3.46 -3.60
CA THR A 79 -1.25 -3.81 -2.53
C THR A 79 0.13 -4.06 -3.13
N ILE A 80 1.14 -3.37 -2.62
CA ILE A 80 2.55 -3.58 -2.99
C ILE A 80 3.36 -3.81 -1.74
N THR A 81 4.12 -4.90 -1.71
CA THR A 81 4.90 -5.30 -0.53
C THR A 81 6.29 -5.77 -0.92
N ALA A 82 7.22 -5.74 0.04
CA ALA A 82 8.47 -6.47 -0.09
C ALA A 82 8.16 -7.97 -0.23
N THR A 83 8.67 -8.61 -1.29
CA THR A 83 8.29 -9.99 -1.67
C THR A 83 8.51 -11.04 -0.58
N ARG A 84 9.50 -10.82 0.30
CA ARG A 84 9.85 -11.74 1.39
C ARG A 84 9.28 -11.32 2.74
N MET A 85 8.49 -10.25 2.80
CA MET A 85 7.81 -9.82 4.02
C MET A 85 6.82 -10.91 4.47
N PRO A 86 6.77 -11.26 5.78
CA PRO A 86 5.84 -12.25 6.31
C PRO A 86 4.41 -11.69 6.46
N PHE A 87 3.88 -11.08 5.39
CA PHE A 87 2.58 -10.41 5.35
C PHE A 87 1.44 -11.36 4.96
N ILE A 88 1.68 -12.22 3.96
CA ILE A 88 0.72 -13.24 3.52
C ILE A 88 1.20 -14.59 4.04
N GLY A 89 0.68 -14.99 5.20
CA GLY A 89 0.95 -16.27 5.85
C GLY A 89 -0.31 -16.94 6.38
N ARG A 90 -0.20 -18.23 6.71
CA ARG A 90 -1.14 -18.86 7.64
C ARG A 90 -0.58 -18.54 9.03
N GLY A 91 -1.33 -17.77 9.83
CA GLY A 91 -0.91 -17.36 11.18
C GLY A 91 -0.47 -18.52 12.04
#